data_AF-U3U364-F1
#
_entry.id   AF-U3U364-F1
#
_cell.length_a   1.000
_cell.length_b   1.000
_cell.length_c   1.000
_cell.angle_alpha   90.00
_cell.angle_beta   90.00
_cell.angle_gamma   90.00
#
_symmetry.space_group_name_H-M   'P 1'
#
loop_
_entity.id
_entity.type
_entity.pdbx_description
1 polymer ?
#
loop_
_entity_poly.entity_id
_entity_poly.type
_entity_poly.pdbx_seq_one_letter_code
_entity_poly.pdbx_strand_id
1 'polypeptide(L)'
;MESAPHATSSAAPPLTFAEDETKTASEAQAQLDRALDSLMKNGTLDNTLQPLLAPLFDAVQSGVTPRELIAQLSTLYPQMQADALQETLARVMFVASVWGRLHADTQ
;
A
#
# COMPACT_ATOMS: atom_id res chain seq x y z
N MET A 1 -60.58 16.30 -17.61
CA MET A 1 -60.42 14.89 -18.01
C MET A 1 -59.28 14.85 -19.00
N GLU A 2 -58.08 14.49 -18.55
CA GLU A 2 -57.15 13.70 -19.36
C GLU A 2 -56.27 12.90 -18.39
N SER A 3 -56.06 11.65 -18.77
CA SER A 3 -55.51 10.57 -17.97
C SER A 3 -53.98 10.54 -17.98
N ALA A 4 -53.44 9.83 -16.99
CA ALA A 4 -52.06 9.42 -16.70
C ALA A 4 -51.26 8.77 -17.89
N PRO A 5 -50.17 8.00 -17.67
CA PRO A 5 -48.98 8.09 -16.79
C PRO A 5 -47.64 7.97 -17.59
N HIS A 6 -46.51 7.78 -16.88
CA HIS A 6 -45.19 7.23 -17.31
C HIS A 6 -44.08 8.23 -17.71
N ALA A 7 -43.07 8.31 -16.84
CA ALA A 7 -41.70 7.97 -17.23
C ALA A 7 -40.91 7.61 -15.96
N THR A 8 -40.76 6.30 -15.73
CA THR A 8 -39.70 5.73 -14.92
C THR A 8 -38.35 6.13 -15.50
N SER A 9 -37.70 7.17 -14.97
CA SER A 9 -36.25 7.25 -15.10
C SER A 9 -35.68 6.41 -13.96
N SER A 10 -35.44 5.14 -14.30
CA SER A 10 -34.68 4.19 -13.50
C SER A 10 -33.45 4.90 -12.97
N ALA A 11 -33.43 5.13 -11.65
CA ALA A 11 -32.23 5.50 -10.94
C ALA A 11 -31.18 4.43 -11.23
N ALA A 12 -30.23 4.75 -12.10
CA ALA A 12 -29.01 3.99 -12.26
C ALA A 12 -28.39 3.81 -10.86
N PRO A 13 -27.85 2.62 -10.56
CA PRO A 13 -27.58 2.19 -9.19
C PRO A 13 -26.63 3.15 -8.49
N PRO A 14 -26.73 3.31 -7.16
CA PRO A 14 -25.71 4.02 -6.41
C PRO A 14 -24.39 3.30 -6.64
N LEU A 15 -23.37 4.05 -7.06
CA LEU A 15 -21.97 3.68 -7.00
C LEU A 15 -21.60 3.36 -5.55
N THR A 16 -21.97 2.18 -5.05
CA THR A 16 -21.68 1.69 -3.69
C THR A 16 -20.82 0.43 -3.72
N PHE A 17 -20.01 0.30 -4.78
CA PHE A 17 -18.95 -0.71 -4.87
C PHE A 17 -17.55 -0.06 -4.83
N ALA A 18 -17.41 1.19 -5.30
CA ALA A 18 -16.13 1.90 -5.36
C ALA A 18 -15.57 2.40 -3.99
N GLU A 19 -16.38 2.41 -2.92
CA GLU A 19 -15.95 2.91 -1.61
C GLU A 19 -15.21 1.85 -0.77
N ASP A 20 -15.53 0.56 -0.94
CA ASP A 20 -14.90 -0.52 -0.17
C ASP A 20 -13.47 -0.81 -0.66
N GLU A 21 -13.32 -0.72 -1.97
CA GLU A 21 -12.15 -1.09 -2.74
C GLU A 21 -11.03 -0.01 -2.63
N THR A 22 -11.42 1.27 -2.64
CA THR A 22 -10.50 2.40 -2.38
C THR A 22 -10.08 2.51 -0.91
N LYS A 23 -10.98 2.15 0.02
CA LYS A 23 -10.67 2.12 1.45
C LYS A 23 -9.63 1.07 1.79
N THR A 24 -9.74 -0.13 1.19
CA THR A 24 -8.79 -1.22 1.42
C THR A 24 -7.37 -0.87 0.98
N ALA A 25 -7.20 -0.21 -0.18
CA ALA A 25 -5.89 0.27 -0.61
C ALA A 25 -5.30 1.37 0.28
N SER A 26 -6.14 2.31 0.71
CA SER A 26 -5.74 3.38 1.64
C SER A 26 -5.30 2.79 2.99
N GLU A 27 -6.00 1.78 3.50
CA GLU A 27 -5.64 1.10 4.74
C GLU A 27 -4.32 0.31 4.61
N ALA A 28 -4.11 -0.39 3.49
CA ALA A 28 -2.83 -1.06 3.23
C ALA A 28 -1.66 -0.08 3.21
N GLN A 29 -1.83 1.08 2.54
CA GLN A 29 -0.81 2.13 2.51
C GLN A 29 -0.59 2.75 3.89
N ALA A 30 -1.64 3.03 4.65
CA ALA A 30 -1.56 3.57 6.01
C ALA A 30 -0.90 2.59 6.99
N GLN A 31 -1.13 1.28 6.85
CA GLN A 31 -0.45 0.26 7.63
C GLN A 31 1.04 0.22 7.31
N LEU A 32 1.39 0.28 6.02
CA LEU A 32 2.78 0.27 5.56
C LEU A 32 3.53 1.52 6.05
N ASP A 33 2.92 2.70 5.97
CA ASP A 33 3.50 3.95 6.48
C ASP A 33 3.70 3.91 8.01
N ARG A 34 2.70 3.41 8.76
CA ARG A 34 2.82 3.26 10.22
C ARG A 34 3.96 2.33 10.63
N ALA A 35 4.13 1.24 9.89
CA ALA A 35 5.20 0.29 10.14
C ALA A 35 6.58 0.91 9.92
N LEU A 36 6.74 1.67 8.84
CA LEU A 36 7.98 2.38 8.51
C LEU A 36 8.28 3.51 9.50
N ASP A 37 7.26 4.26 9.92
CA ASP A 37 7.38 5.31 10.93
C ASP A 37 7.78 4.73 12.29
N SER A 38 7.13 3.64 12.74
CA SER A 38 7.53 2.92 13.96
C SER A 38 8.96 2.42 13.87
N LEU A 39 9.36 1.87 12.72
CA LEU A 39 10.70 1.35 12.53
C LEU A 39 11.76 2.46 12.56
N MET A 40 11.46 3.63 11.98
CA MET A 40 12.35 4.80 12.03
C MET A 40 12.42 5.45 13.41
N LYS A 41 11.29 5.57 14.13
CA LYS A 41 11.21 6.24 15.43
C LYS A 41 11.68 5.35 16.57
N ASN A 42 11.21 4.12 16.61
CA ASN A 42 11.36 3.22 17.74
C ASN A 42 12.41 2.14 17.49
N GLY A 43 13.00 2.09 16.30
CA GLY A 43 13.94 1.03 15.94
C GLY A 43 13.29 -0.36 15.97
N THR A 44 11.96 -0.46 15.86
CA THR A 44 11.24 -1.72 16.08
C THR A 44 10.09 -1.85 15.11
N LEU A 45 10.02 -3.01 14.46
CA LEU A 45 8.96 -3.36 13.55
C LEU A 45 7.82 -3.99 14.33
N ASP A 46 6.60 -3.49 14.12
CA ASP A 46 5.42 -4.06 14.76
C ASP A 46 5.27 -5.53 14.34
N ASN A 47 5.02 -6.44 15.29
CA ASN A 47 4.94 -7.88 15.00
C ASN A 47 3.83 -8.20 13.99
N THR A 48 2.79 -7.37 13.95
CA THR A 48 1.67 -7.47 13.01
C THR A 48 2.08 -7.08 11.59
N LEU A 49 3.02 -6.14 11.46
CA LEU A 49 3.44 -5.55 10.18
C LEU A 49 4.78 -6.12 9.70
N GLN A 50 5.50 -6.82 10.57
CA GLN A 50 6.71 -7.57 10.25
C GLN A 50 6.50 -8.57 9.10
N PRO A 51 5.49 -9.46 9.09
CA PRO A 51 5.30 -10.39 7.98
C PRO A 51 4.94 -9.70 6.66
N LEU A 52 4.40 -8.48 6.72
CA LEU A 52 4.07 -7.67 5.55
C LEU A 52 5.33 -7.02 4.94
N LEU A 53 6.22 -6.53 5.80
CA LEU A 53 7.43 -5.82 5.38
C LEU A 53 8.64 -6.71 5.15
N ALA A 54 8.73 -7.86 5.82
CA ALA A 54 9.80 -8.84 5.65
C ALA A 54 10.06 -9.22 4.17
N PRO A 55 9.04 -9.60 3.37
CA PRO A 55 9.26 -9.93 1.96
C PRO A 55 9.67 -8.71 1.12
N LEU A 56 9.25 -7.49 1.49
CA LEU A 56 9.69 -6.27 0.82
C LEU A 56 11.17 -5.99 1.10
N PHE A 57 11.60 -6.12 2.36
CA PHE A 57 13.00 -5.98 2.73
C PHE A 57 13.88 -7.06 2.10
N ASP A 58 13.41 -8.30 2.04
CA ASP A 58 14.12 -9.39 1.36
C ASP A 58 14.27 -9.09 -0.14
N ALA A 59 13.21 -8.66 -0.81
CA ALA A 59 13.27 -8.30 -2.22
C ALA A 59 14.25 -7.13 -2.48
N VAL A 60 14.25 -6.10 -1.62
CA VAL A 60 15.21 -4.98 -1.70
C VAL A 60 16.65 -5.48 -1.52
N GLN A 61 16.90 -6.36 -0.53
CA GLN A 61 18.23 -6.94 -0.27
C GLN A 61 18.69 -7.87 -1.40
N SER A 62 17.76 -8.59 -2.02
CA SER A 62 18.01 -9.46 -3.18
C SER A 62 18.37 -8.66 -4.44
N GLY A 63 18.23 -7.33 -4.40
CA GLY A 63 18.55 -6.43 -5.50
C GLY A 63 17.39 -6.25 -6.50
N VAL A 64 16.16 -6.59 -6.10
CA VAL A 64 14.98 -6.34 -6.93
C VAL A 64 14.85 -4.84 -7.17
N THR A 65 14.69 -4.47 -8.44
CA THR A 65 14.59 -3.06 -8.80
C THR A 65 13.28 -2.44 -8.27
N PRO A 66 13.26 -1.14 -7.96
CA PRO A 66 12.06 -0.49 -7.43
C PRO A 66 10.86 -0.66 -8.37
N ARG A 67 11.10 -0.63 -9.69
CA ARG A 67 10.05 -0.78 -10.71
C ARG A 67 9.42 -2.17 -10.69
N GLU A 68 10.22 -3.22 -10.50
CA GLU A 68 9.69 -4.57 -10.36
C GLU A 68 8.87 -4.74 -9.08
N LEU A 69 9.33 -4.16 -7.97
CA LEU A 69 8.59 -4.26 -6.72
C LEU A 69 7.25 -3.52 -6.79
N ILE A 70 7.21 -2.35 -7.45
CA ILE A 70 5.95 -1.66 -7.75
C ILE A 70 5.05 -2.54 -8.63
N ALA A 71 5.57 -3.17 -9.68
CA ALA A 71 4.75 -4.03 -10.54
C ALA A 71 4.15 -5.24 -9.78
N GLN A 72 4.94 -5.86 -8.90
CA GLN A 72 4.46 -6.93 -8.02
C GLN A 72 3.41 -6.41 -7.03
N LEU A 73 3.67 -5.27 -6.39
CA LEU A 73 2.71 -4.67 -5.46
C LEU A 73 1.44 -4.17 -6.15
N SER A 74 1.51 -3.62 -7.36
CA SER A 74 0.34 -3.26 -8.16
C SER A 74 -0.49 -4.47 -8.57
N THR A 75 0.11 -5.67 -8.61
CA THR A 75 -0.64 -6.91 -8.83
C THR A 75 -1.37 -7.34 -7.55
N LEU A 76 -0.75 -7.16 -6.38
CA LEU A 76 -1.34 -7.54 -5.08
C LEU A 76 -2.32 -6.48 -4.53
N TYR A 77 -2.07 -5.21 -4.83
CA TYR A 77 -2.82 -4.03 -4.43
C TYR A 77 -3.13 -3.16 -5.65
N PRO A 78 -3.95 -3.66 -6.61
CA PRO A 78 -4.27 -2.94 -7.86
C PRO A 78 -5.00 -1.62 -7.65
N GLN A 79 -5.47 -1.38 -6.43
CA GLN A 79 -6.24 -0.20 -6.05
C GLN A 79 -5.38 0.87 -5.39
N MET A 80 -4.11 0.56 -5.11
CA MET A 80 -3.15 1.49 -4.55
C MET A 80 -2.52 2.31 -5.69
N GLN A 81 -2.51 3.63 -5.52
CA GLN A 81 -1.99 4.56 -6.53
C GLN A 81 -0.49 4.29 -6.76
N ALA A 82 -0.07 4.28 -8.03
CA ALA A 82 1.33 4.03 -8.40
C ALA A 82 2.29 5.02 -7.72
N ASP A 83 1.92 6.29 -7.59
CA ASP A 83 2.71 7.30 -6.88
C ASP A 83 2.85 6.99 -5.39
N ALA A 84 1.78 6.56 -4.73
CA ALA A 84 1.80 6.18 -3.31
C ALA A 84 2.64 4.91 -3.08
N LEU A 85 2.54 3.94 -3.99
CA LEU A 85 3.39 2.75 -4.01
C LEU A 85 4.87 3.11 -4.15
N GLN A 86 5.19 3.99 -5.08
CA GLN A 86 6.56 4.46 -5.32
C GLN A 86 7.12 5.20 -4.10
N GLU A 87 6.35 6.10 -3.49
CA GLU A 87 6.79 6.82 -2.29
C GLU A 87 7.03 5.86 -1.12
N THR A 88 6.10 4.93 -0.91
CA THR A 88 6.23 3.94 0.16
C THR A 88 7.45 3.06 -0.07
N LEU A 89 7.68 2.62 -1.31
CA LEU A 89 8.83 1.82 -1.66
C LEU A 89 10.16 2.54 -1.45
N ALA A 90 10.24 3.81 -1.86
CA ALA A 90 11.43 4.62 -1.62
C ALA A 90 11.73 4.73 -0.11
N ARG A 91 10.69 4.86 0.71
CA ARG A 91 10.79 4.89 2.17
C ARG A 91 11.22 3.54 2.73
N VAL A 92 10.67 2.41 2.25
CA VAL A 92 11.13 1.05 2.59
C VAL A 92 12.61 0.89 2.26
N MET A 93 13.04 1.23 1.04
CA MET A 93 14.43 1.09 0.61
C MET A 93 15.38 1.97 1.43
N PHE A 94 14.95 3.19 1.76
CA PHE A 94 15.71 4.08 2.65
C PHE A 94 15.89 3.44 4.03
N VAL A 95 14.79 2.96 4.63
CA VAL A 95 14.83 2.29 5.93
C VAL A 95 15.70 1.03 5.86
N ALA A 96 15.55 0.19 4.84
CA ALA A 96 16.40 -0.99 4.60
C ALA A 96 17.89 -0.62 4.52
N SER A 97 18.22 0.50 3.88
CA SER A 97 19.60 0.99 3.75
C SER A 97 20.16 1.57 5.04
N VAL A 98 19.31 2.15 5.90
CA VAL A 98 19.68 2.64 7.24
C VAL A 98 19.92 1.45 8.17
N TRP A 99 19.01 0.48 8.17
CA TRP A 99 19.12 -0.75 8.96
C TRP A 99 20.27 -1.64 8.52
N GLY A 100 20.43 -1.84 7.22
CA GLY A 100 21.53 -2.61 6.65
C GLY A 100 22.89 -2.04 7.02
N ARG A 101 23.06 -0.71 7.04
CA ARG A 101 24.30 -0.08 7.52
C ARG A 101 24.47 -0.17 9.03
N LEU A 102 23.40 0.01 9.81
CA LEU A 102 23.46 -0.10 11.27
C LEU A 102 23.85 -1.51 11.73
N HIS A 103 23.34 -2.55 11.06
CA HIS A 103 23.70 -3.95 11.33
C HIS A 103 25.03 -4.35 10.69
N ALA A 104 25.42 -3.76 9.56
CA ALA A 104 26.72 -4.05 8.94
C ALA A 104 27.90 -3.50 9.75
N ASP A 105 27.72 -2.41 10.50
CA ASP A 105 28.76 -1.79 11.35
C ASP A 105 29.03 -2.58 12.64
N THR A 106 28.20 -3.57 12.98
CA THR A 106 28.36 -4.41 14.18
C THR A 106 29.04 -5.77 13.92
N GLN A 107 29.67 -5.96 12.77
CA GLN A 107 30.43 -7.16 12.40
C GLN A 107 31.94 -6.92 12.29
#